data_AF-A0A821HYP2-F1
#
_entry.id   AF-A0A821HYP2-F1
#
_cell.length_a   1.000
_cell.length_b   1.000
_cell.length_c   1.000
_cell.angle_alpha   90.00
_cell.angle_beta   90.00
_cell.angle_gamma   90.00
#
_symmetry.space_group_name_H-M   'P 1'
#
loop_
_entity.id
_entity.type
_entity.pdbx_description
1 polymer ?
#
loop_
_entity_poly.entity_id
_entity_poly.type
_entity_poly.pdbx_seq_one_letter_code
_entity_poly.pdbx_strand_id
1 'polypeptide(L)'
;MNYGREEHTESVLQNGKVLVTGGYGNDYRQSAELYDPSIENWSITSSMSYARYGHTASVLTNEKILVTGGYHHNMTNTVELYDPSTEDWTTFERMNYVRYYHTASVLLNGKVLVTGGFTSEDSNSNTAELY
;
A
#
# COMPACT_ATOMS: atom_id res chain seq x y z
N MET A 1 -2.50 -3.94 17.90
CA MET A 1 -2.19 -2.82 16.99
C MET A 1 -2.11 -1.55 17.83
N ASN A 2 -1.17 -0.65 17.52
CA ASN A 2 -0.87 0.55 18.30
C ASN A 2 -1.73 1.75 17.88
N TYR A 3 -2.14 1.82 16.62
CA TYR A 3 -3.02 2.87 16.12
C TYR A 3 -4.28 2.31 15.48
N GLY A 4 -5.46 2.72 15.98
CA GLY A 4 -6.73 2.47 15.29
C GLY A 4 -6.73 3.10 13.90
N ARG A 5 -7.26 2.37 12.91
CA ARG A 5 -7.29 2.76 11.50
C ARG A 5 -8.39 2.00 10.74
N GLU A 6 -8.85 2.58 9.65
CA GLU A 6 -9.69 1.95 8.62
C GLU A 6 -9.05 2.15 7.24
N GLU A 7 -9.48 1.36 6.25
CA GLU A 7 -9.02 1.48 4.86
C GLU A 7 -7.50 1.43 4.67
N HIS A 8 -6.84 0.78 5.62
CA HIS A 8 -5.46 0.32 5.49
C HIS A 8 -5.40 -0.91 4.59
N THR A 9 -4.19 -1.29 4.21
CA THR A 9 -3.95 -2.59 3.58
C THR A 9 -3.16 -3.50 4.49
N GLU A 10 -3.38 -4.80 4.34
CA GLU A 10 -2.70 -5.86 5.07
C GLU A 10 -1.98 -6.76 4.07
N SER A 11 -0.72 -7.10 4.35
CA SER A 11 0.12 -7.94 3.49
C SER A 11 0.82 -9.00 4.32
N VAL A 12 0.56 -10.28 4.03
CA VAL A 12 1.26 -11.39 4.68
C VAL A 12 2.65 -11.53 4.06
N LEU A 13 3.67 -11.43 4.91
CA LEU A 13 5.07 -11.60 4.54
C LEU A 13 5.43 -13.08 4.50
N GLN A 14 6.49 -13.43 3.77
CA GLN A 14 6.95 -14.82 3.64
C GLN A 14 7.35 -15.45 4.99
N ASN A 15 7.79 -14.64 5.95
CA ASN A 15 8.10 -15.07 7.31
C ASN A 15 6.84 -15.23 8.21
N GLY A 16 5.63 -15.06 7.65
CA GLY A 16 4.36 -15.20 8.36
C GLY A 16 3.92 -13.96 9.14
N LYS A 17 4.74 -12.91 9.24
CA LYS A 17 4.31 -11.63 9.81
C LYS A 17 3.33 -10.93 8.87
N VAL A 18 2.51 -10.04 9.42
CA VAL A 18 1.57 -9.23 8.63
C VAL A 18 1.97 -7.77 8.70
N LEU A 19 2.26 -7.16 7.54
CA LEU A 19 2.44 -5.72 7.43
C LEU A 19 1.06 -5.06 7.28
N VAL A 20 0.77 -4.12 8.16
CA VAL A 20 -0.37 -3.21 8.05
C VAL A 20 0.15 -1.82 7.73
N THR A 21 -0.32 -1.21 6.63
CA THR A 21 0.17 0.09 6.19
C THR A 21 -0.94 1.07 5.84
N GLY A 22 -0.69 2.35 6.14
CA GLY A 22 -1.60 3.46 5.86
C GLY A 22 -2.93 3.36 6.57
N GLY A 23 -3.98 3.87 5.93
CA GLY A 23 -5.33 3.95 6.50
C GLY A 23 -5.66 5.31 7.09
N TYR A 24 -6.89 5.44 7.55
CA TYR A 24 -7.45 6.64 8.13
C TYR A 24 -7.87 6.41 9.58
N GLY A 25 -7.67 7.38 10.45
CA GLY A 25 -8.15 7.34 11.83
C GLY A 25 -8.51 8.75 12.27
N ASN A 26 -7.82 9.29 13.28
CA ASN A 26 -7.93 10.74 13.57
C ASN A 26 -7.32 11.63 12.46
N ASP A 27 -6.48 11.06 11.61
CA ASP A 27 -5.82 11.69 10.47
C ASP A 27 -5.34 10.60 9.49
N TYR A 28 -4.94 11.00 8.28
CA TYR A 28 -4.33 10.12 7.29
C TYR A 28 -3.02 9.52 7.84
N ARG A 29 -2.80 8.22 7.63
CA ARG A 29 -1.63 7.52 8.19
C ARG A 29 -0.60 7.25 7.12
N GLN A 30 0.64 7.54 7.46
CA GLN A 30 1.84 6.99 6.80
C GLN A 30 2.49 5.86 7.60
N SER A 31 2.04 5.63 8.83
CA SER A 31 2.61 4.63 9.71
C SER A 31 2.30 3.22 9.22
N ALA A 32 3.29 2.35 9.40
CA ALA A 32 3.15 0.91 9.20
C ALA A 32 3.44 0.17 10.50
N GLU A 33 2.78 -0.97 10.68
CA GLU A 33 2.93 -1.84 11.83
C GLU A 33 3.05 -3.29 11.37
N LEU A 34 3.89 -4.06 12.06
CA LEU A 34 4.04 -5.50 11.84
C LEU A 34 3.33 -6.24 12.97
N TYR A 35 2.50 -7.21 12.61
CA TYR A 35 2.01 -8.22 13.52
C TYR A 35 2.88 -9.48 13.42
N ASP A 36 3.41 -9.92 14.55
CA ASP A 36 4.12 -11.19 14.67
C ASP A 36 3.21 -12.23 15.35
N PRO A 37 2.66 -13.20 14.60
CA PRO A 37 1.76 -14.20 15.16
C PRO A 37 2.46 -15.19 16.11
N SER A 38 3.80 -15.29 16.08
CA SER A 38 4.53 -16.23 16.96
C SER A 38 4.58 -15.78 18.42
N ILE A 39 4.47 -14.47 18.64
CA ILE A 39 4.47 -13.83 19.97
C ILE A 39 3.22 -12.98 20.21
N GLU A 40 2.25 -13.04 19.30
CA GLU A 40 0.97 -12.31 19.32
C GLU A 40 1.14 -10.81 19.59
N ASN A 41 2.19 -10.21 19.03
CA ASN A 41 2.57 -8.83 19.34
C ASN A 41 2.63 -7.94 18.10
N TRP A 42 2.43 -6.64 18.33
CA TRP A 42 2.52 -5.59 17.31
C TRP A 42 3.76 -4.72 17.55
N SER A 43 4.49 -4.43 16.47
CA SER A 43 5.60 -3.47 16.48
C SER A 43 5.42 -2.42 15.40
N ILE A 44 5.74 -1.17 15.71
CA ILE A 44 5.81 -0.10 14.71
C ILE A 44 7.09 -0.29 13.89
N THR A 45 6.99 -0.13 12.58
CA THR A 45 8.15 -0.16 11.66
C THR A 45 8.30 1.21 10.96
N SER A 46 9.26 1.35 10.05
CA SER A 46 9.45 2.57 9.27
C SER A 46 8.15 2.98 8.58
N SER A 47 7.94 4.29 8.47
CA SER A 47 6.75 4.86 7.83
C SER A 47 6.96 5.09 6.35
N MET A 48 5.87 5.03 5.59
CA MET A 48 5.83 5.55 4.21
C MET A 48 6.20 7.03 4.17
N SER A 49 6.63 7.49 3.01
CA SER A 49 6.88 8.91 2.73
C SER A 49 5.59 9.71 2.58
N TYR A 50 4.50 9.03 2.18
CA TYR A 50 3.20 9.64 1.96
C TYR A 50 2.11 8.92 2.75
N ALA A 51 1.40 9.67 3.59
CA ALA A 51 0.18 9.20 4.23
C ALA A 51 -0.90 8.92 3.19
N ARG A 52 -1.63 7.81 3.36
CA ARG A 52 -2.62 7.34 2.39
C ARG A 52 -3.59 6.34 2.98
N TYR A 53 -4.82 6.31 2.48
CA TYR A 53 -5.80 5.24 2.71
C TYR A 53 -6.51 4.88 1.39
N GLY A 54 -7.25 3.77 1.37
CA GLY A 54 -7.88 3.21 0.16
C GLY A 54 -6.91 3.01 -1.02
N HIS A 55 -5.64 2.78 -0.69
CA HIS A 55 -4.58 2.38 -1.62
C HIS A 55 -4.59 0.86 -1.77
N THR A 56 -3.76 0.33 -2.68
CA THR A 56 -3.50 -1.12 -2.75
C THR A 56 -2.06 -1.44 -2.37
N ALA A 57 -1.84 -2.61 -1.78
CA ALA A 57 -0.54 -3.19 -1.50
C ALA A 57 -0.44 -4.57 -2.18
N SER A 58 0.66 -4.83 -2.89
CA SER A 58 0.90 -6.07 -3.63
C SER A 58 2.23 -6.68 -3.21
N VAL A 59 2.19 -7.90 -2.67
CA VAL A 59 3.40 -8.69 -2.36
C VAL A 59 3.98 -9.22 -3.66
N LEU A 60 5.19 -8.79 -3.99
CA LEU A 60 5.88 -9.13 -5.23
C LEU A 60 6.63 -10.47 -5.11
N THR A 61 7.04 -11.02 -6.26
CA THR A 61 7.82 -12.28 -6.32
C THR A 61 9.22 -12.16 -5.70
N ASN A 62 9.72 -10.95 -5.52
CA ASN A 62 10.96 -10.66 -4.80
C ASN A 62 10.74 -10.30 -3.32
N GLU A 63 9.57 -10.65 -2.77
CA GLU A 63 9.17 -10.46 -1.37
C GLU A 63 8.94 -9.01 -0.94
N LYS A 64 9.23 -8.02 -1.80
CA LYS A 64 8.92 -6.62 -1.54
C LYS A 64 7.43 -6.36 -1.67
N ILE A 65 6.94 -5.29 -1.04
CA ILE A 65 5.54 -4.88 -1.15
C ILE A 65 5.45 -3.58 -1.93
N LEU A 66 4.73 -3.60 -3.06
CA LEU A 66 4.42 -2.41 -3.86
C LEU A 66 3.12 -1.79 -3.37
N VAL A 67 3.19 -0.56 -2.86
CA VAL A 67 2.03 0.24 -2.45
C VAL A 67 1.75 1.30 -3.50
N THR A 68 0.53 1.33 -4.03
CA THR A 68 0.15 2.23 -5.14
C THR A 68 -1.07 3.07 -4.80
N GLY A 69 -1.02 4.35 -5.17
CA GLY A 69 -2.17 5.27 -5.09
C GLY A 69 -2.68 5.51 -3.68
N GLY A 70 -3.97 5.76 -3.56
CA GLY A 70 -4.67 6.11 -2.34
C GLY A 70 -5.14 7.56 -2.32
N TYR A 71 -5.74 7.93 -1.19
CA TYR A 71 -6.19 9.28 -0.91
C TYR A 71 -5.47 9.85 0.31
N HIS A 72 -5.13 11.13 0.22
CA HIS A 72 -4.67 11.95 1.33
C HIS A 72 -5.53 13.22 1.38
N HIS A 73 -4.98 14.41 1.09
CA HIS A 73 -5.78 15.59 0.77
C HIS A 73 -6.36 15.55 -0.64
N ASN A 74 -5.73 14.76 -1.51
CA ASN A 74 -6.15 14.50 -2.88
C ASN A 74 -5.79 13.05 -3.21
N MET A 75 -6.40 12.51 -4.28
CA MET A 75 -5.93 11.27 -4.91
C MET A 75 -4.47 11.39 -5.31
N THR A 76 -3.69 10.33 -5.11
CA THR A 76 -2.28 10.32 -5.44
C THR A 76 -1.95 9.25 -6.49
N ASN A 77 -0.88 9.50 -7.25
CA ASN A 77 -0.23 8.54 -8.13
C ASN A 77 1.14 8.09 -7.57
N THR A 78 1.42 8.35 -6.30
CA THR A 78 2.67 7.90 -5.65
C THR A 78 2.70 6.38 -5.53
N VAL A 79 3.88 5.84 -5.75
CA VAL A 79 4.19 4.42 -5.57
C VAL A 79 5.38 4.31 -4.61
N GLU A 80 5.29 3.40 -3.66
CA GLU A 80 6.35 3.12 -2.69
C GLU A 80 6.56 1.61 -2.56
N LEU A 81 7.81 1.21 -2.35
CA LEU A 81 8.22 -0.17 -2.11
C LEU A 81 8.66 -0.31 -0.66
N TYR A 82 8.07 -1.28 0.04
CA TYR A 82 8.58 -1.74 1.33
C TYR A 82 9.48 -2.96 1.12
N ASP A 83 10.66 -2.94 1.72
CA ASP A 83 11.59 -4.07 1.76
C ASP A 83 11.56 -4.71 3.15
N PRO A 84 10.94 -5.89 3.31
CA PRO A 84 10.88 -6.57 4.62
C PRO A 84 12.23 -6.94 5.22
N SER A 85 13.31 -7.00 4.42
CA SER A 85 14.64 -7.37 4.91
C SER A 85 15.36 -6.22 5.62
N THR A 86 15.05 -4.99 5.24
CA THR A 86 15.60 -3.77 5.86
C THR A 86 14.54 -3.03 6.67
N GLU A 87 13.27 -3.40 6.54
CA GLU A 87 12.13 -2.71 7.11
C GLU A 87 12.03 -1.24 6.66
N ASP A 88 12.51 -0.94 5.44
CA ASP A 88 12.54 0.42 4.91
C ASP A 88 11.60 0.61 3.71
N TRP A 89 11.20 1.85 3.52
CA TRP A 89 10.42 2.31 2.37
C TRP A 89 11.30 3.04 1.37
N THR A 90 11.07 2.82 0.08
CA THR A 90 11.68 3.59 -1.01
C THR A 90 10.60 4.09 -1.95
N THR A 91 10.71 5.33 -2.42
CA THR A 91 9.82 5.84 -3.48
C THR A 91 10.13 5.16 -4.81
N PHE A 92 9.10 4.93 -5.61
CA PHE A 92 9.21 4.28 -6.92
C PHE A 92 8.62 5.18 -8.02
N GLU A 93 8.71 4.73 -9.27
CA GLU A 93 8.11 5.42 -10.41
C GLU A 93 6.60 5.62 -10.20
N ARG A 94 6.10 6.83 -10.47
CA ARG A 94 4.70 7.22 -10.22
C ARG A 94 3.76 6.63 -11.26
N MET A 95 2.47 6.49 -10.89
CA MET A 95 1.39 6.16 -11.83
C MET A 95 1.14 7.26 -12.83
N ASN A 96 0.75 6.86 -14.03
CA ASN A 96 0.30 7.79 -15.07
C ASN A 96 -1.00 8.48 -14.64
N TYR A 97 -1.80 7.81 -13.80
CA TYR A 97 -3.05 8.32 -13.28
C TYR A 97 -3.04 8.30 -11.75
N VAL A 98 -3.62 9.33 -11.14
CA VAL A 98 -3.96 9.26 -9.71
C VAL A 98 -5.05 8.23 -9.53
N ARG A 99 -4.97 7.41 -8.46
CA ARG A 99 -5.95 6.35 -8.22
C ARG A 99 -6.25 6.22 -6.75
N TYR A 100 -7.53 5.98 -6.45
CA TYR A 100 -8.04 5.67 -5.13
C TYR A 100 -9.14 4.61 -5.24
N TYR A 101 -9.22 3.68 -4.28
CA TYR A 101 -10.09 2.50 -4.35
C TYR A 101 -9.97 1.69 -5.64
N HIS A 102 -8.79 1.68 -6.26
CA HIS A 102 -8.48 0.84 -7.41
C HIS A 102 -8.15 -0.58 -6.97
N THR A 103 -7.98 -1.49 -7.94
CA THR A 103 -7.48 -2.85 -7.70
C THR A 103 -6.08 -3.00 -8.31
N ALA A 104 -5.29 -3.88 -7.71
CA ALA A 104 -3.99 -4.27 -8.22
C ALA A 104 -3.87 -5.81 -8.21
N SER A 105 -3.25 -6.37 -9.23
CA SER A 105 -3.04 -7.82 -9.36
C SER A 105 -1.61 -8.10 -9.80
N VAL A 106 -0.91 -8.93 -9.05
CA VAL A 106 0.42 -9.44 -9.42
C VAL A 106 0.24 -10.51 -10.49
N LEU A 107 0.86 -10.30 -11.64
CA LEU A 107 0.85 -11.20 -12.78
C LEU A 107 1.96 -12.26 -12.64
N LEU A 108 1.81 -13.37 -13.36
CA LEU A 108 2.78 -14.48 -13.33
C LEU A 108 4.20 -14.10 -13.77
N ASN A 109 4.34 -13.02 -14.54
CA ASN A 109 5.63 -12.48 -14.95
C ASN A 109 6.25 -11.50 -13.93
N GLY A 110 5.65 -11.35 -12.74
CA GLY A 110 6.12 -10.49 -11.66
C GLY A 110 5.68 -9.03 -11.76
N LYS A 111 4.97 -8.65 -12.83
CA LYS A 111 4.42 -7.29 -13.01
C LYS A 111 3.13 -7.09 -12.21
N VAL A 112 2.79 -5.85 -11.87
CA VAL A 112 1.55 -5.49 -11.19
C VAL A 112 0.62 -4.73 -12.14
N LEU A 113 -0.52 -5.33 -12.47
CA LEU A 113 -1.58 -4.68 -13.23
C LEU A 113 -2.46 -3.88 -12.28
N VAL A 114 -2.55 -2.58 -12.49
CA VAL A 114 -3.38 -1.65 -11.71
C VAL A 114 -4.56 -1.22 -12.56
N THR A 115 -5.80 -1.39 -12.08
CA THR A 115 -7.02 -1.11 -12.86
C THR A 115 -8.09 -0.40 -12.05
N GLY A 116 -8.90 0.40 -12.74
CA GLY A 116 -10.10 1.01 -12.16
C GLY A 116 -9.80 2.03 -11.06
N GLY A 117 -10.71 2.12 -10.10
CA GLY A 117 -10.72 3.12 -9.03
C GLY A 117 -11.18 4.50 -9.52
N PHE A 118 -10.98 5.51 -8.67
CA PHE A 118 -11.29 6.90 -8.96
C PHE A 118 -10.05 7.64 -9.47
N THR A 119 -10.19 8.35 -10.59
CA THR A 119 -9.16 9.26 -11.13
C THR A 119 -9.48 10.74 -10.90
N SER A 120 -10.71 11.04 -10.49
CA SER A 120 -11.20 12.33 -9.99
C SER A 120 -12.39 12.08 -9.06
N GLU A 121 -12.84 13.09 -8.31
CA GLU A 121 -13.91 12.90 -7.30
C GLU A 121 -15.22 12.37 -7.91
N ASP A 122 -15.54 12.78 -9.14
CA ASP A 122 -16.78 12.41 -9.83
C ASP A 122 -16.61 11.33 -10.92
N SER A 123 -15.42 10.71 -11.06
CA SER A 123 -15.19 9.77 -12.18
C SER A 123 -14.55 8.44 -11.78
N ASN A 124 -15.26 7.36 -12.13
CA ASN A 124 -14.70 6.02 -12.18
C ASN A 124 -13.75 5.90 -13.38
N SER A 125 -12.62 5.25 -13.18
CA SER A 125 -11.62 5.03 -14.22
C SER A 125 -11.91 3.79 -15.04
N ASN A 126 -11.83 3.93 -16.37
CA ASN A 126 -11.75 2.81 -17.31
C ASN A 126 -10.31 2.54 -17.78
N THR A 127 -9.31 3.10 -17.09
CA THR A 127 -7.89 2.97 -17.46
C THR A 127 -7.20 1.87 -16.65
N ALA A 128 -6.11 1.36 -17.20
CA ALA A 128 -5.21 0.42 -16.57
C ALA A 128 -3.75 0.77 -16.88
N GLU A 129 -2.85 0.37 -15.99
CA GLU A 129 -1.40 0.53 -16.17
C GLU A 129 -0.64 -0.61 -15.49
N LEU A 130 0.64 -0.76 -15.83
CA LEU A 130 1.45 -1.92 -15.47
C LEU A 130 2.76 -1.48 -14.82
N TYR A 131 3.09 -2.11 -13.70
CA TYR A 131 4.33 -1.94 -12.93
C TYR A 131 5.22 -3.17 -13.01
#